data_AF-A0A9E1L2Q1-F1
#
_entry.id   AF-A0A9E1L2Q1-F1
#
_cell.length_a   1.000
_cell.length_b   1.000
_cell.length_c   1.000
_cell.angle_alpha   90.00
_cell.angle_beta   90.00
_cell.angle_gamma   90.00
#
_symmetry.space_group_name_H-M   'P 1'
#
loop_
_entity.id
_entity.type
_entity.pdbx_description
1 polymer ?
#
loop_
_entity_poly.entity_id
_entity_poly.type
_entity_poly.pdbx_seq_one_letter_code
_entity_poly.pdbx_strand_id
1 'polypeptide(L)'
;MGPYKPQFSLGLDSATSSGKDYYRSLPFKRSWIAILISGAFLAMFSTPLFTVGGSLLDAGDGGLFSLVSLLFTGFWLLGWSTGVAVLLILFLILVFGRETLRVNQGDLILRVGLFGIGFGARYRKELVRDFRSQQPDESAGTGWRGPHLVFNYGREEIGFGSAIDEERAQFLITELRELFPSESSPPAKLDFSAMQEKIRMPGPPMVGIETGNAIGITSLSSLALLVANLIPILGVLLYDWDIGEVMLLFWAESAVIGFYNLLKLGKVSGWAVLFYGPFFVGHYGGFMAGHLLF
;
A
#
# COMPACT_ATOMS: atom_id res chain seq x y z
N MET A 1 -16.00 -7.54 10.90
CA MET A 1 -15.06 -7.33 12.03
C MET A 1 -15.26 -5.90 12.57
N GLY A 2 -16.13 -5.73 13.58
CA GLY A 2 -16.41 -4.43 14.20
C GLY A 2 -15.33 -4.03 15.22
N PRO A 3 -15.66 -3.70 16.49
CA PRO A 3 -14.72 -3.20 17.51
C PRO A 3 -13.54 -4.12 17.87
N TYR A 4 -13.46 -5.30 17.25
CA TYR A 4 -12.50 -6.37 17.51
C TYR A 4 -11.37 -6.47 16.46
N LYS A 5 -11.33 -5.60 15.44
CA LYS A 5 -10.18 -5.53 14.52
C LYS A 5 -8.90 -5.13 15.27
N PRO A 6 -7.72 -5.63 14.85
CA PRO A 6 -6.45 -5.10 15.31
C PRO A 6 -6.43 -3.58 15.08
N GLN A 7 -6.05 -2.82 16.10
CA GLN A 7 -5.96 -1.37 16.01
C GLN A 7 -4.53 -0.98 15.64
N PHE A 8 -4.35 -0.52 14.41
CA PHE A 8 -3.06 -0.04 13.94
C PHE A 8 -2.76 1.33 14.51
N SER A 9 -1.53 1.53 14.97
CA SER A 9 -1.08 2.80 15.53
C SER A 9 0.40 3.01 15.30
N LEU A 10 0.77 4.28 15.13
CA LEU A 10 2.14 4.74 15.31
C LEU A 10 2.32 5.11 16.78
N GLY A 11 3.46 4.79 17.37
CA GLY A 11 3.73 5.22 18.74
C GLY A 11 5.19 5.17 19.12
N LEU A 12 5.49 5.87 20.21
CA LEU A 12 6.80 5.86 20.83
C LEU A 12 7.00 4.57 21.60
N ASP A 13 8.10 3.90 21.29
CA ASP A 13 8.64 2.75 21.99
C ASP A 13 9.66 3.22 23.05
N SER A 14 9.21 4.05 23.99
CA SER A 14 10.00 4.37 25.19
C SER A 14 9.90 3.22 26.20
N ALA A 15 11.04 2.75 26.72
CA ALA A 15 11.12 1.71 27.74
C ALA A 15 10.66 2.17 29.15
N THR A 16 10.12 3.38 29.28
CA THR A 16 9.60 3.90 30.55
C THR A 16 8.36 3.12 30.96
N SER A 17 8.60 2.03 31.70
CA SER A 17 7.58 1.25 32.35
C SER A 17 6.95 2.10 33.45
N SER A 18 5.66 2.39 33.29
CA SER A 18 4.82 2.51 34.47
C SER A 18 4.70 1.10 35.02
N GLY A 19 4.97 0.88 36.32
CA GLY A 19 5.34 -0.43 36.91
C GLY A 19 4.36 -1.62 36.79
N LYS A 20 3.36 -1.55 35.90
CA LYS A 20 2.46 -2.64 35.49
C LYS A 20 2.56 -3.03 34.02
N ASP A 21 3.39 -2.35 33.22
CA ASP A 21 3.52 -2.60 31.79
C ASP A 21 4.68 -3.56 31.51
N TYR A 22 4.38 -4.70 30.88
CA TYR A 22 5.40 -5.65 30.43
C TYR A 22 5.97 -5.18 29.09
N TYR A 23 7.31 -5.15 28.99
CA TYR A 23 8.03 -4.74 27.80
C TYR A 23 9.20 -5.69 27.48
N ARG A 24 9.26 -6.13 26.22
CA ARG A 24 10.40 -6.88 25.66
C ARG A 24 10.74 -6.38 24.26
N SER A 25 12.03 -6.30 23.98
CA SER A 25 12.53 -6.19 22.61
C SER A 25 12.83 -7.59 22.09
N LEU A 26 12.20 -7.95 20.98
CA LEU A 26 12.42 -9.22 20.30
C LEU A 26 13.54 -9.07 19.26
N PRO A 27 14.29 -10.15 18.98
CA PRO A 27 15.25 -10.15 17.88
C PRO A 27 14.53 -9.95 16.53
N PHE A 28 15.22 -9.23 15.63
CA PHE A 28 14.81 -9.03 14.24
C PHE A 28 15.81 -9.72 13.31
N LYS A 29 15.39 -10.77 12.59
CA LYS A 29 16.26 -11.53 11.70
C LYS A 29 16.68 -10.67 10.52
N ARG A 30 17.98 -10.42 10.42
CA ARG A 30 18.58 -9.59 9.37
C ARG A 30 19.10 -10.48 8.25
N SER A 31 18.47 -10.36 7.07
CA SER A 31 19.01 -10.97 5.85
C SER A 31 20.06 -10.04 5.27
N TRP A 32 21.32 -10.44 5.34
CA TRP A 32 22.43 -9.66 4.77
C TRP A 32 22.28 -9.47 3.25
N ILE A 33 21.75 -10.48 2.56
CA ILE A 33 21.44 -10.41 1.12
C ILE A 33 20.37 -9.35 0.87
N ALA A 34 19.28 -9.34 1.64
CA ALA A 34 18.23 -8.34 1.48
C ALA A 34 18.73 -6.93 1.79
N ILE A 35 19.59 -6.77 2.80
CA ILE A 35 20.23 -5.49 3.13
C ILE A 35 21.12 -5.02 1.97
N LEU A 36 21.95 -5.90 1.39
CA LEU A 36 22.80 -5.53 0.26
C LEU A 36 21.99 -5.17 -0.98
N ILE A 37 20.98 -5.96 -1.34
CA ILE A 37 20.11 -5.69 -2.49
C ILE A 37 19.38 -4.37 -2.28
N SER A 38 18.73 -4.18 -1.13
CA SER A 38 18.00 -2.93 -0.84
C SER A 38 18.93 -1.73 -0.77
N GLY A 39 20.16 -1.87 -0.25
CA GLY A 39 21.17 -0.82 -0.23
C GLY A 39 21.68 -0.45 -1.63
N ALA A 40 21.92 -1.44 -2.49
CA ALA A 40 22.30 -1.21 -3.89
C ALA A 40 21.19 -0.51 -4.67
N PHE A 41 19.94 -0.96 -4.49
CA PHE A 41 18.77 -0.30 -5.07
C PHE A 41 18.64 1.13 -4.53
N LEU A 42 18.81 1.33 -3.22
CA LEU A 42 18.73 2.66 -2.64
C LEU A 42 19.77 3.61 -3.25
N ALA A 43 21.02 3.16 -3.41
CA ALA A 43 22.07 3.95 -4.05
C ALA A 43 21.73 4.27 -5.52
N MET A 44 21.38 3.25 -6.30
CA MET A 44 21.05 3.37 -7.73
C MET A 44 19.85 4.31 -7.97
N PHE A 45 18.76 4.12 -7.21
CA PHE A 45 17.54 4.91 -7.36
C PHE A 45 17.68 6.30 -6.72
N SER A 46 18.65 6.51 -5.83
CA SER A 46 18.97 7.87 -5.35
C SER A 46 19.78 8.68 -6.36
N THR A 47 20.54 8.04 -7.28
CA THR A 47 21.35 8.77 -8.26
C THR A 47 20.54 9.77 -9.09
N PRO A 48 19.40 9.40 -9.72
CA PRO A 48 18.54 10.36 -10.43
C PRO A 48 18.07 11.53 -9.56
N LEU A 49 17.84 11.31 -8.26
CA LEU A 49 17.40 12.37 -7.35
C LEU A 49 18.42 13.51 -7.28
N PHE A 50 19.71 13.17 -7.23
CA PHE A 50 20.79 14.15 -7.14
C PHE A 50 21.22 14.67 -8.51
N THR A 51 21.29 13.82 -9.54
CA THR A 51 21.75 14.25 -10.87
C THR A 51 20.71 15.13 -11.57
N VAL A 52 19.42 14.77 -11.50
CA VAL A 52 18.32 15.56 -12.06
C VAL A 52 17.93 16.71 -11.13
N GLY A 53 18.02 16.50 -9.80
CA GLY A 53 17.81 17.58 -8.84
C GLY A 53 18.83 18.71 -8.98
N GLY A 54 20.10 18.36 -9.22
CA GLY A 54 21.16 19.34 -9.48
C GLY A 54 20.92 20.16 -10.74
N SER A 55 20.47 19.53 -11.84
CA SER A 55 20.20 20.27 -13.09
C SER A 55 19.02 21.24 -12.99
N LEU A 56 18.09 21.03 -12.05
CA LEU A 56 17.00 21.98 -11.80
C LEU A 56 17.48 23.27 -11.12
N LEU A 57 18.56 23.22 -10.33
CA LEU A 57 19.12 24.40 -9.66
C LEU A 57 19.85 25.33 -10.63
N ASP A 58 20.33 24.78 -11.75
CA ASP A 58 21.08 25.51 -12.79
C ASP A 58 20.19 26.05 -13.93
N ALA A 59 18.87 25.78 -13.91
CA ALA A 59 17.91 26.23 -14.93
C ALA A 59 17.59 27.73 -14.76
N GLY A 60 18.53 28.60 -15.16
CA GLY A 60 18.52 30.05 -14.87
C GLY A 60 18.22 31.00 -16.03
N ASP A 61 17.77 30.53 -17.19
CA ASP A 61 17.55 31.39 -18.37
C ASP A 61 16.20 32.13 -18.36
N GLY A 62 15.32 31.89 -17.37
CA GLY A 62 14.09 32.65 -17.13
C GLY A 62 13.00 32.51 -18.21
N GLY A 63 13.20 31.64 -19.21
CA GLY A 63 12.25 31.41 -20.30
C GLY A 63 11.02 30.60 -19.87
N LEU A 64 9.89 30.80 -20.55
CA LEU A 64 8.67 30.01 -20.32
C LEU A 64 8.92 28.50 -20.47
N PHE A 65 9.69 28.09 -21.48
CA PHE A 65 10.03 26.69 -21.70
C PHE A 65 10.86 26.10 -20.55
N SER A 66 11.79 26.88 -20.01
CA SER A 66 12.61 26.51 -18.85
C SER A 66 11.77 26.36 -17.59
N LEU A 67 10.84 27.29 -17.35
CA LEU A 67 9.88 27.20 -16.25
C LEU A 67 8.99 25.95 -16.38
N VAL A 68 8.47 25.65 -17.57
CA VAL A 68 7.65 24.46 -17.81
C VAL A 68 8.47 23.19 -17.57
N SER A 69 9.69 23.12 -18.11
CA SER A 69 10.61 21.99 -17.89
C SER A 69 10.95 21.80 -16.40
N LEU A 70 11.17 22.89 -15.67
CA LEU A 70 11.46 22.87 -14.24
C LEU A 70 10.27 22.35 -13.44
N LEU A 71 9.06 22.85 -13.68
CA LEU A 71 7.85 22.38 -13.00
C LEU A 71 7.53 20.93 -13.33
N PHE A 72 7.70 20.55 -14.60
CA PHE A 72 7.50 19.19 -15.08
C PHE A 72 8.46 18.21 -14.39
N THR A 73 9.75 18.48 -14.50
CA THR A 73 10.80 17.64 -13.92
C THR A 73 10.68 17.61 -12.39
N GLY A 74 10.40 18.75 -11.77
CA GLY A 74 10.18 18.85 -10.32
C GLY A 74 9.01 17.99 -9.83
N PHE A 75 7.88 17.99 -10.55
CA PHE A 75 6.73 17.12 -10.23
C PHE A 75 7.13 15.64 -10.21
N TRP A 76 7.84 15.18 -11.24
CA TRP A 76 8.30 13.79 -11.32
C TRP A 76 9.36 13.45 -10.28
N LEU A 77 10.27 14.39 -10.00
CA LEU A 77 11.30 14.24 -8.98
C LEU A 77 10.68 14.11 -7.58
N LEU A 78 9.60 14.84 -7.28
CA LEU A 78 8.83 14.67 -6.04
C LEU A 78 8.22 13.26 -5.94
N GLY A 79 7.61 12.76 -7.01
CA GLY A 79 7.11 11.39 -7.08
C GLY A 79 8.21 10.36 -6.85
N TRP A 80 9.34 10.52 -7.54
CA TRP A 80 10.52 9.67 -7.40
C TRP A 80 11.09 9.70 -5.98
N SER A 81 11.18 10.88 -5.37
CA SER A 81 11.66 11.07 -3.99
C SER A 81 10.84 10.27 -2.97
N THR A 82 9.54 10.11 -3.21
CA THR A 82 8.65 9.30 -2.35
C THR A 82 9.04 7.83 -2.42
N GLY A 83 9.30 7.30 -3.63
CA GLY A 83 9.78 5.93 -3.81
C GLY A 83 11.13 5.68 -3.14
N VAL A 84 12.08 6.61 -3.31
CA VAL A 84 13.39 6.57 -2.65
C VAL A 84 13.25 6.63 -1.12
N ALA A 85 12.34 7.47 -0.60
CA ALA A 85 12.08 7.57 0.84
C ALA A 85 11.49 6.27 1.42
N VAL A 86 10.55 5.63 0.72
CA VAL A 86 10.01 4.32 1.12
C VAL A 86 11.11 3.26 1.12
N LEU A 87 11.96 3.25 0.09
CA LEU A 87 13.09 2.33 0.00
C LEU A 87 14.13 2.58 1.10
N LEU A 88 14.38 3.84 1.46
CA LEU A 88 15.23 4.22 2.60
C LEU A 88 14.64 3.73 3.91
N ILE A 89 13.34 3.93 4.15
CA ILE A 89 12.66 3.43 5.36
C ILE A 89 12.77 1.91 5.44
N LEU A 90 12.52 1.20 4.32
CA LEU A 90 12.65 -0.25 4.25
C LEU A 90 14.09 -0.69 4.53
N PHE A 91 15.08 -0.06 3.91
CA PHE A 91 16.50 -0.33 4.15
C PHE A 91 16.85 -0.14 5.63
N LEU A 92 16.41 0.97 6.23
CA LEU A 92 16.62 1.23 7.64
C LEU A 92 15.95 0.18 8.52
N ILE A 93 14.72 -0.26 8.22
CA ILE A 93 14.03 -1.35 8.93
C ILE A 93 14.83 -2.66 8.80
N LEU A 94 15.38 -2.99 7.64
CA LEU A 94 16.18 -4.20 7.48
C LEU A 94 17.50 -4.13 8.28
N VAL A 95 18.12 -2.96 8.37
CA VAL A 95 19.42 -2.78 9.05
C VAL A 95 19.28 -2.57 10.54
N PHE A 96 18.31 -1.78 10.99
CA PHE A 96 18.16 -1.31 12.37
C PHE A 96 16.81 -1.64 12.98
N GLY A 97 15.90 -2.26 12.22
CA GLY A 97 14.57 -2.60 12.67
C GLY A 97 14.60 -3.43 13.94
N ARG A 98 13.66 -3.13 14.82
CA ARG A 98 13.42 -3.86 16.05
C ARG A 98 11.94 -4.16 16.14
N GLU A 99 11.64 -5.35 16.63
CA GLU A 99 10.29 -5.71 17.01
C GLU A 99 10.15 -5.60 18.52
N THR A 100 9.08 -4.95 18.97
CA THR A 100 8.79 -4.76 20.39
C THR A 100 7.45 -5.36 20.76
N LEU A 101 7.45 -6.00 21.93
CA LEU A 101 6.32 -6.67 22.54
C LEU A 101 5.97 -5.89 23.82
N ARG A 102 4.71 -5.45 23.89
CA ARG A 102 4.18 -4.71 25.03
C ARG A 102 2.88 -5.32 25.49
N VAL A 103 2.70 -5.41 26.81
CA VAL A 103 1.39 -5.72 27.40
C VAL A 103 1.00 -4.56 28.29
N ASN A 104 -0.10 -3.89 27.96
CA ASN A 104 -0.63 -2.74 28.70
C ASN A 104 -2.10 -3.01 29.03
N GLN A 105 -2.44 -3.01 30.33
CA GLN A 105 -3.79 -3.33 30.83
C GLN A 105 -4.35 -4.69 30.34
N GLY A 106 -3.44 -5.60 29.99
CA GLY A 106 -3.73 -6.90 29.41
C GLY A 106 -3.79 -6.90 27.88
N ASP A 107 -3.90 -5.76 27.19
CA ASP A 107 -3.84 -5.74 25.72
C ASP A 107 -2.41 -5.98 25.21
N LEU A 108 -2.28 -6.81 24.18
CA LEU A 108 -1.02 -7.12 23.53
C LEU A 108 -0.75 -6.10 22.42
N ILE A 109 0.41 -5.45 22.43
CA ILE A 109 0.83 -4.47 21.43
C ILE A 109 2.12 -4.98 20.80
N LEU A 110 2.06 -5.23 19.49
CA LEU A 110 3.21 -5.61 18.68
C LEU A 110 3.58 -4.45 17.76
N ARG A 111 4.85 -4.02 17.79
CA ARG A 111 5.35 -2.93 16.94
C ARG A 111 6.64 -3.33 16.25
N VAL A 112 6.77 -2.90 15.00
CA VAL A 112 8.02 -2.94 14.23
C VAL A 112 8.44 -1.49 14.01
N GLY A 113 9.67 -1.16 14.38
CA GLY A 113 10.08 0.22 14.47
C GLY A 113 11.58 0.47 14.34
N LEU A 114 11.88 1.77 14.23
CA LEU A 114 13.21 2.34 14.13
C LEU A 114 13.40 3.40 15.21
N PHE A 115 14.53 3.38 15.90
CA PHE A 115 14.95 4.43 16.84
C PHE A 115 13.87 4.86 17.85
N GLY A 116 13.10 3.91 18.38
CA GLY A 116 12.07 4.19 19.38
C GLY A 116 10.74 4.70 18.82
N ILE A 117 10.54 4.69 17.50
CA ILE A 117 9.23 4.90 16.86
C ILE A 117 8.85 3.62 16.12
N GLY A 118 7.65 3.09 16.41
CA GLY A 118 7.17 1.87 15.80
C GLY A 118 5.78 2.02 15.22
N PHE A 119 5.55 1.33 14.11
CA PHE A 119 4.21 1.06 13.59
C PHE A 119 3.82 -0.36 14.00
N GLY A 120 2.59 -0.52 14.47
CA GLY A 120 2.17 -1.80 15.00
C GLY A 120 0.68 -1.90 15.24
N ALA A 121 0.28 -3.04 15.76
CA ALA A 121 -1.11 -3.37 16.05
C ALA A 121 -1.30 -3.67 17.53
N ARG A 122 -2.43 -3.19 18.07
CA ARG A 122 -2.95 -3.58 19.37
C ARG A 122 -3.99 -4.69 19.19
N TYR A 123 -3.82 -5.76 19.96
CA TYR A 123 -4.67 -6.93 20.04
C TYR A 123 -5.31 -6.99 21.42
N ARG A 124 -6.64 -7.12 21.45
CA ARG A 124 -7.37 -7.19 22.71
C ARG A 124 -7.20 -8.54 23.40
N LYS A 125 -7.00 -8.53 24.70
CA LYS A 125 -6.74 -9.73 25.51
C LYS A 125 -7.83 -10.81 25.43
N GLU A 126 -9.07 -10.45 25.15
CA GLU A 126 -10.18 -11.41 25.10
C GLU A 126 -10.07 -12.36 23.91
N LEU A 127 -9.30 -11.99 22.88
CA LEU A 127 -9.19 -12.71 21.62
C LEU A 127 -7.84 -13.40 21.40
N VAL A 128 -6.83 -13.00 22.18
CA VAL A 128 -5.48 -13.58 22.12
C VAL A 128 -5.51 -14.96 22.78
N ARG A 129 -5.18 -16.01 22.02
CA ARG A 129 -5.21 -17.40 22.46
C ARG A 129 -4.00 -18.16 21.93
N ASP A 130 -3.64 -19.25 22.60
CA ASP A 130 -2.76 -20.30 22.06
C ASP A 130 -1.38 -19.79 21.59
N PHE A 131 -0.58 -19.24 22.52
CA PHE A 131 0.82 -18.94 22.22
C PHE A 131 1.63 -20.22 22.01
N ARG A 132 2.34 -20.29 20.89
CA ARG A 132 3.20 -21.42 20.51
C ARG A 132 4.42 -20.96 19.72
N SER A 133 5.46 -21.79 19.74
CA SER A 133 6.61 -21.69 18.83
C SER A 133 6.23 -22.30 17.49
N GLN A 134 6.64 -21.66 16.39
CA GLN A 134 6.44 -22.19 15.05
C GLN A 134 7.76 -22.12 14.28
N GLN A 135 8.15 -23.25 13.68
CA GLN A 135 9.19 -23.25 12.66
C GLN A 135 8.57 -22.81 11.33
N PRO A 136 9.23 -21.90 10.61
CA PRO A 136 8.70 -21.38 9.37
C PRO A 136 8.61 -22.47 8.31
N ASP A 137 7.51 -22.46 7.57
CA ASP A 137 7.50 -23.04 6.23
C ASP A 137 8.25 -22.08 5.31
N GLU A 138 9.34 -22.55 4.67
CA GLU A 138 10.17 -21.72 3.78
C GLU A 138 9.39 -21.20 2.56
N SER A 139 8.29 -21.88 2.19
CA SER A 139 7.42 -21.46 1.08
C SER A 139 6.39 -20.39 1.47
N ALA A 140 6.16 -20.18 2.77
CA ALA A 140 5.21 -19.20 3.26
C ALA A 140 5.80 -17.78 3.27
N GLY A 141 4.96 -16.76 3.05
CA GLY A 141 5.36 -15.35 3.08
C GLY A 141 5.94 -14.87 4.43
N THR A 142 5.81 -15.68 5.50
CA THR A 142 6.40 -15.43 6.82
C THR A 142 7.76 -16.10 7.01
N GLY A 143 8.24 -16.92 6.06
CA GLY A 143 9.43 -17.75 6.18
C GLY A 143 10.73 -16.96 6.40
N TRP A 144 10.76 -15.69 5.97
CA TRP A 144 11.88 -14.80 6.22
C TRP A 144 12.20 -14.63 7.72
N ARG A 145 11.20 -14.79 8.61
CA ARG A 145 11.35 -14.62 10.07
C ARG A 145 12.23 -15.68 10.74
N GLY A 146 12.41 -16.86 10.15
CA GLY A 146 13.02 -17.97 10.88
C GLY A 146 12.07 -18.50 11.98
N PRO A 147 12.56 -19.28 12.95
CA PRO A 147 11.80 -19.67 14.13
C PRO A 147 11.22 -18.46 14.86
N HIS A 148 9.93 -18.49 15.16
CA HIS A 148 9.19 -17.36 15.70
C HIS A 148 8.01 -17.82 16.58
N LEU A 149 7.35 -16.87 17.23
CA LEU A 149 6.18 -17.13 18.06
C LEU A 149 4.91 -16.79 17.28
N VAL A 150 3.84 -17.51 17.55
CA VAL A 150 2.51 -17.22 17.00
C VAL A 150 1.45 -17.29 18.09
N PHE A 151 0.36 -16.56 17.88
CA PHE A 151 -0.88 -16.68 18.65
C PHE A 151 -2.09 -16.58 17.73
N ASN A 152 -3.21 -17.13 18.18
CA ASN A 152 -4.49 -17.01 17.49
C ASN A 152 -5.20 -15.72 17.93
N TYR A 153 -5.69 -14.96 16.97
CA TYR A 153 -6.54 -13.79 17.17
C TYR A 153 -7.86 -13.98 16.41
N GLY A 154 -8.86 -14.55 17.09
CA GLY A 154 -10.11 -14.95 16.45
C GLY A 154 -9.93 -16.12 15.49
N ARG A 155 -9.88 -15.86 14.18
CA ARG A 155 -9.65 -16.89 13.12
C ARG A 155 -8.30 -16.75 12.43
N GLU A 156 -7.53 -15.73 12.77
CA GLU A 156 -6.25 -15.43 12.14
C GLU A 156 -5.11 -15.85 13.08
N GLU A 157 -4.07 -16.44 12.50
CA GLU A 157 -2.81 -16.71 13.17
C GLU A 157 -1.90 -15.49 12.99
N ILE A 158 -1.39 -14.94 14.09
CA ILE A 158 -0.53 -13.77 14.09
C ILE A 158 0.86 -14.19 14.53
N GLY A 159 1.83 -14.07 13.63
CA GLY A 159 3.24 -14.33 13.91
C GLY A 159 4.01 -13.09 14.33
N PHE A 160 4.87 -13.25 15.33
CA PHE A 160 5.67 -12.18 15.93
C PHE A 160 7.03 -12.70 16.41
N GLY A 161 8.01 -11.81 16.43
CA GLY A 161 9.41 -12.15 16.67
C GLY A 161 10.04 -12.86 15.48
N SER A 162 11.36 -12.99 15.52
CA SER A 162 12.12 -13.66 14.46
C SER A 162 13.47 -14.15 14.99
N ALA A 163 13.95 -15.29 14.48
CA ALA A 163 15.15 -15.97 14.97
C ALA A 163 15.14 -16.16 16.51
N ILE A 164 14.01 -16.61 17.05
CA ILE A 164 13.87 -16.97 18.47
C ILE A 164 14.17 -18.45 18.61
N ASP A 165 15.22 -18.80 19.36
CA ASP A 165 15.53 -20.20 19.68
C ASP A 165 14.46 -20.85 20.56
N GLU A 166 14.42 -22.18 20.61
CA GLU A 166 13.36 -22.91 21.30
C GLU A 166 13.36 -22.66 22.82
N GLU A 167 14.53 -22.52 23.45
CA GLU A 167 14.62 -22.25 24.89
C GLU A 167 14.00 -20.88 25.24
N ARG A 168 14.38 -19.85 24.48
CA ARG A 168 13.85 -18.49 24.62
C ARG A 168 12.38 -18.42 24.23
N ALA A 169 11.95 -19.19 23.24
CA ALA A 169 10.55 -19.29 22.87
C ALA A 169 9.71 -19.84 24.04
N GLN A 170 10.15 -20.95 24.66
CA GLN A 170 9.46 -21.53 25.82
C GLN A 170 9.43 -20.57 27.02
N PHE A 171 10.53 -19.85 27.27
CA PHE A 171 10.58 -18.82 28.30
C PHE A 171 9.57 -17.69 28.05
N LEU A 172 9.55 -17.14 26.83
CA LEU A 172 8.62 -16.07 26.45
C LEU A 172 7.17 -16.52 26.46
N ILE A 173 6.88 -17.75 25.99
CA ILE A 173 5.53 -18.32 26.05
C ILE A 173 5.09 -18.41 27.50
N THR A 174 5.94 -18.89 28.41
CA THR A 174 5.62 -18.99 29.84
C THR A 174 5.29 -17.63 30.45
N GLU A 175 6.12 -16.60 30.21
CA GLU A 175 5.83 -15.22 30.66
C GLU A 175 4.49 -14.71 30.08
N LEU A 176 4.22 -14.98 28.80
CA LEU A 176 2.97 -14.59 28.16
C LEU A 176 1.76 -15.33 28.73
N ARG A 177 1.87 -16.61 29.07
CA ARG A 177 0.80 -17.40 29.69
C ARG A 177 0.36 -16.83 31.03
N GLU A 178 1.31 -16.35 31.82
CA GLU A 178 1.04 -15.70 33.10
C GLU A 178 0.29 -14.37 32.91
N LEU A 179 0.62 -13.62 31.86
CA LEU A 179 -0.02 -12.34 31.53
C LEU A 179 -1.40 -12.52 30.87
N PHE A 180 -1.65 -13.66 30.23
CA PHE A 180 -2.90 -13.99 29.54
C PHE A 180 -3.53 -15.30 30.05
N PRO A 181 -3.99 -15.40 31.32
CA PRO A 181 -4.53 -16.65 31.88
C PRO A 181 -5.71 -17.24 31.11
N SER A 182 -6.48 -16.40 30.41
CA SER A 182 -7.61 -16.81 29.58
C SER A 182 -7.22 -17.47 28.26
N GLU A 183 -5.93 -17.55 27.92
CA GLU A 183 -5.46 -18.11 26.65
C GLU A 183 -5.75 -19.60 26.46
N SER A 184 -5.82 -20.32 27.59
CA SER A 184 -6.05 -21.77 27.68
C SER A 184 -7.54 -22.12 27.80
N SER A 185 -8.40 -21.11 27.94
CA SER A 185 -9.85 -21.29 27.99
C SER A 185 -10.41 -21.34 26.56
N PRO A 186 -11.36 -22.26 26.26
CA PRO A 186 -12.09 -22.25 24.99
C PRO A 186 -12.62 -20.83 24.74
N PRO A 187 -12.59 -20.34 23.49
CA PRO A 187 -13.03 -18.98 23.20
C PRO A 187 -14.43 -18.82 23.82
N ALA A 188 -14.59 -17.80 24.68
CA ALA A 188 -15.92 -17.38 25.08
C ALA A 188 -16.72 -17.29 23.77
N LYS A 189 -17.87 -17.94 23.68
CA LYS A 189 -18.70 -17.94 22.48
C LYS A 189 -18.99 -16.48 22.15
N LEU A 190 -18.13 -15.89 21.35
CA LEU A 190 -18.32 -14.55 20.82
C LEU A 190 -19.51 -14.74 19.92
N ASP A 191 -20.61 -14.12 20.32
CA ASP A 191 -21.84 -14.20 19.59
C ASP A 191 -21.67 -13.43 18.27
N PHE A 192 -21.15 -14.14 17.28
CA PHE A 192 -21.04 -13.64 15.91
C PHE A 192 -22.40 -13.65 15.21
N SER A 193 -23.50 -14.09 15.85
CA SER A 193 -24.84 -14.08 15.24
C SER A 193 -25.32 -12.65 14.96
N ALA A 194 -25.02 -11.70 15.85
CA ALA A 194 -25.25 -10.28 15.64
C ALA A 194 -24.45 -9.71 14.44
N MET A 195 -23.36 -10.37 14.05
CA MET A 195 -22.60 -10.02 12.83
C MET A 195 -23.20 -10.65 11.57
N GLN A 196 -23.82 -11.82 11.70
CA GLN A 196 -24.53 -12.48 10.60
C GLN A 196 -25.80 -11.73 10.22
N GLU A 197 -26.43 -11.03 11.17
CA GLU A 197 -27.59 -10.17 10.89
C GLU A 197 -27.21 -8.92 10.09
N LYS A 198 -26.03 -8.33 10.32
CA LYS A 198 -25.54 -7.18 9.55
C LYS A 198 -24.98 -7.54 8.16
N ILE A 199 -24.61 -8.81 7.94
CA ILE A 199 -24.17 -9.36 6.64
C ILE A 199 -25.32 -10.07 5.92
N ARG A 200 -26.46 -10.29 6.58
CA ARG A 200 -27.75 -10.45 5.91
C ARG A 200 -28.12 -9.10 5.29
N MET A 201 -27.46 -8.79 4.18
CA MET A 201 -28.19 -8.13 3.12
C MET A 201 -29.46 -8.97 2.91
N PRO A 202 -30.65 -8.38 2.73
CA PRO A 202 -31.68 -9.11 2.01
C PRO A 202 -30.96 -9.71 0.81
N GLY A 203 -31.03 -11.04 0.64
CA GLY A 203 -30.49 -11.67 -0.57
C GLY A 203 -30.92 -10.77 -1.72
N PRO A 204 -30.01 -10.46 -2.67
CA PRO A 204 -30.32 -9.51 -3.73
C PRO A 204 -31.73 -9.83 -4.16
N PRO A 205 -32.64 -8.84 -4.28
CA PRO A 205 -33.95 -9.13 -4.83
C PRO A 205 -33.68 -10.05 -6.01
N MET A 206 -34.45 -11.12 -6.16
CA MET A 206 -34.43 -11.88 -7.40
C MET A 206 -34.84 -10.87 -8.48
N VAL A 207 -33.88 -10.04 -8.89
CA VAL A 207 -33.82 -9.27 -10.08
C VAL A 207 -33.87 -10.42 -11.04
N GLY A 208 -35.08 -10.68 -11.53
CA GLY A 208 -35.22 -11.45 -12.74
C GLY A 208 -34.12 -10.95 -13.64
N ILE A 209 -33.31 -11.86 -14.16
CA ILE A 209 -32.31 -11.51 -15.13
C ILE A 209 -33.12 -10.84 -16.24
N GLU A 210 -33.24 -9.51 -16.18
CA GLU A 210 -33.52 -8.73 -17.35
C GLU A 210 -32.32 -9.09 -18.18
N THR A 211 -32.56 -9.93 -19.18
CA THR A 211 -31.69 -10.14 -20.30
C THR A 211 -31.41 -8.75 -20.82
N GLY A 212 -30.37 -8.13 -20.26
CA GLY A 212 -30.01 -6.75 -20.55
C GLY A 212 -29.90 -6.72 -22.05
N ASN A 213 -30.70 -5.86 -22.68
CA ASN A 213 -30.72 -5.66 -24.11
C ASN A 213 -29.29 -5.80 -24.60
N ALA A 214 -29.02 -6.84 -25.39
CA ALA A 214 -27.73 -7.01 -26.03
C ALA A 214 -27.37 -5.64 -26.58
N ILE A 215 -26.21 -5.10 -26.18
CA ILE A 215 -25.79 -3.75 -26.55
C ILE A 215 -25.97 -3.65 -28.06
N GLY A 216 -27.06 -3.00 -28.47
CA GLY A 216 -27.41 -2.93 -29.86
C GLY A 216 -26.31 -2.13 -30.52
N ILE A 217 -25.84 -2.57 -31.69
CA ILE A 217 -24.97 -1.79 -32.56
C ILE A 217 -25.54 -0.39 -32.87
N THR A 218 -26.81 -0.14 -32.54
CA THR A 218 -27.53 1.14 -32.63
C THR A 218 -27.47 2.01 -31.37
N SER A 219 -26.80 1.58 -30.29
CA SER A 219 -26.64 2.43 -29.11
C SER A 219 -25.79 3.67 -29.44
N LEU A 220 -26.10 4.81 -28.82
CA LEU A 220 -25.38 6.07 -29.07
C LEU A 220 -23.87 5.93 -28.87
N SER A 221 -23.46 5.15 -27.86
CA SER A 221 -22.05 4.85 -27.57
C SER A 221 -21.40 3.97 -28.63
N SER A 222 -22.11 2.95 -29.13
CA SER A 222 -21.63 2.08 -30.21
C SER A 222 -21.47 2.85 -31.51
N LEU A 223 -22.42 3.72 -31.84
CA LEU A 223 -22.35 4.59 -33.01
C LEU A 223 -21.20 5.60 -32.90
N ALA A 224 -21.03 6.24 -31.74
CA ALA A 224 -19.92 7.16 -31.49
C ALA A 224 -18.56 6.49 -31.64
N LEU A 225 -18.41 5.26 -31.12
CA LEU A 225 -17.18 4.48 -31.26
C LEU A 225 -16.90 4.08 -32.71
N LEU A 226 -17.94 3.65 -33.44
CA LEU A 226 -17.80 3.31 -34.86
C LEU A 226 -17.37 4.53 -35.69
N VAL A 227 -18.00 5.68 -35.46
CA VAL A 227 -17.64 6.93 -36.15
C VAL A 227 -16.22 7.35 -35.78
N ALA A 228 -15.85 7.34 -34.50
CA ALA A 228 -14.51 7.73 -34.05
C ALA A 228 -13.40 6.90 -34.71
N ASN A 229 -13.61 5.58 -34.85
CA ASN A 229 -12.66 4.68 -35.52
C ASN A 229 -12.63 4.84 -37.06
N LEU A 230 -13.68 5.41 -37.67
CA LEU A 230 -13.74 5.63 -39.11
C LEU A 230 -13.06 6.94 -39.54
N ILE A 231 -12.98 7.94 -38.64
CA ILE A 231 -12.37 9.25 -38.92
C ILE A 231 -10.93 9.12 -39.45
N PRO A 232 -10.01 8.34 -38.83
CA PRO A 232 -8.65 8.19 -39.35
C PRO A 232 -8.61 7.61 -40.77
N ILE A 233 -9.46 6.62 -41.06
CA ILE A 233 -9.52 5.96 -42.38
C ILE A 233 -10.02 6.94 -43.43
N LEU A 234 -11.06 7.70 -43.12
CA LEU A 234 -11.59 8.73 -44.01
C LEU A 234 -10.61 9.89 -44.20
N GLY A 235 -9.87 10.26 -43.15
CA GLY A 235 -8.79 11.26 -43.20
C GLY A 235 -7.72 10.88 -44.22
N VAL A 236 -7.22 9.66 -44.16
CA VAL A 236 -6.21 9.16 -45.11
C VAL A 236 -6.77 9.06 -46.54
N LEU A 237 -7.99 8.54 -46.72
CA LEU A 237 -8.53 8.26 -48.05
C LEU A 237 -9.09 9.50 -48.78
N LEU A 238 -9.58 10.51 -48.06
CA LEU A 238 -10.28 11.66 -48.65
C LEU A 238 -9.51 12.98 -48.50
N TYR A 239 -8.58 13.05 -47.54
CA TYR A 239 -7.87 14.28 -47.18
C TYR A 239 -6.34 14.11 -47.17
N ASP A 240 -5.85 12.98 -47.71
CA ASP A 240 -4.42 12.64 -47.80
C ASP A 240 -3.68 12.75 -46.47
N TRP A 241 -4.34 12.38 -45.35
CA TRP A 241 -3.72 12.53 -44.04
C TRP A 241 -2.41 11.76 -43.92
N ASP A 242 -1.40 12.43 -43.37
CA ASP A 242 -0.15 11.79 -43.02
C ASP A 242 -0.22 11.09 -41.66
N ILE A 243 0.82 10.31 -41.33
CA ILE A 243 0.86 9.57 -40.08
C ILE A 243 0.89 10.49 -38.84
N GLY A 244 1.41 11.71 -38.98
CA GLY A 244 1.44 12.71 -37.91
C GLY A 244 0.04 13.20 -37.57
N GLU A 245 -0.80 13.46 -38.57
CA GLU A 245 -2.19 13.88 -38.36
C GLU A 245 -3.04 12.79 -37.69
N VAL A 246 -2.84 11.52 -38.09
CA VAL A 246 -3.49 10.38 -37.43
C VAL A 246 -3.01 10.23 -35.98
N MET A 247 -1.71 10.38 -35.73
CA MET A 247 -1.15 10.33 -34.37
C MET A 247 -1.64 11.49 -33.49
N LEU A 248 -1.78 12.69 -34.06
CA LEU A 248 -2.32 13.85 -33.35
C LEU A 248 -3.79 13.64 -32.95
N LEU A 249 -4.59 13.01 -33.81
CA LEU A 249 -5.97 12.65 -33.47
C LEU A 249 -6.03 11.63 -32.31
N PHE A 250 -5.19 10.60 -32.33
CA PHE A 250 -5.09 9.62 -31.24
C PHE A 250 -4.62 10.26 -29.92
N TRP A 251 -3.69 11.21 -30.02
CA TRP A 251 -3.25 12.01 -28.88
C TRP A 251 -4.41 12.86 -28.32
N ALA A 252 -5.18 13.53 -29.19
CA ALA A 252 -6.33 14.33 -28.77
C ALA A 252 -7.42 13.47 -28.11
N GLU A 253 -7.68 12.27 -28.64
CA GLU A 253 -8.60 11.30 -28.03
C GLU A 253 -8.17 10.96 -26.60
N SER A 254 -6.88 10.66 -26.40
CA SER A 254 -6.32 10.40 -25.08
C SER A 254 -6.50 11.60 -24.15
N ALA A 255 -6.27 12.82 -24.63
CA ALA A 255 -6.47 14.03 -23.81
C ALA A 255 -7.93 14.16 -23.33
N VAL A 256 -8.92 13.87 -24.20
CA VAL A 256 -10.34 13.87 -23.85
C VAL A 256 -10.66 12.79 -22.81
N ILE A 257 -10.14 11.58 -22.99
CA ILE A 257 -10.30 10.49 -22.01
C ILE A 257 -9.73 10.89 -20.64
N GLY A 258 -8.53 11.49 -20.63
CA GLY A 258 -7.89 12.01 -19.43
C GLY A 258 -8.74 13.04 -18.71
N PHE A 259 -9.29 14.00 -19.44
CA PHE A 259 -10.18 15.02 -18.90
C PHE A 259 -11.41 14.42 -18.20
N TYR A 260 -12.13 13.51 -18.87
CA TYR A 260 -13.30 12.87 -18.25
C TYR A 260 -12.94 11.96 -17.07
N ASN A 261 -11.78 11.31 -17.10
CA ASN A 261 -11.28 10.54 -15.97
C ASN A 261 -10.98 11.42 -14.75
N LEU A 262 -10.45 12.63 -14.94
CA LEU A 262 -10.25 13.59 -13.86
C LEU A 262 -11.60 14.03 -13.24
N LEU A 263 -12.61 14.32 -14.06
CA LEU A 263 -13.95 14.65 -13.57
C LEU A 263 -14.59 13.48 -12.80
N LYS A 264 -14.43 12.26 -13.33
CA LYS A 264 -14.91 11.04 -12.67
C LYS A 264 -14.20 10.81 -11.35
N LEU A 265 -12.90 11.04 -11.28
CA LEU A 265 -12.11 10.96 -10.06
C LEU A 265 -12.65 11.96 -9.02
N GLY A 266 -12.95 13.20 -9.42
CA GLY A 266 -13.59 14.19 -8.56
C GLY A 266 -14.93 13.73 -8.01
N LYS A 267 -15.78 13.15 -8.86
CA LYS A 267 -17.11 12.64 -8.46
C LYS A 267 -17.03 11.45 -7.49
N VAL A 268 -16.08 10.54 -7.67
CA VAL A 268 -15.98 9.31 -6.88
C VAL A 268 -15.18 9.49 -5.59
N SER A 269 -14.09 10.25 -5.64
CA SER A 269 -13.12 10.34 -4.53
C SER A 269 -13.40 11.47 -3.54
N GLY A 270 -14.36 12.37 -3.84
CA GLY A 270 -14.70 13.50 -2.97
C GLY A 270 -13.49 14.37 -2.69
N TRP A 271 -13.22 14.66 -1.40
CA TRP A 271 -12.06 15.46 -0.97
C TRP A 271 -10.70 14.84 -1.32
N ALA A 272 -10.62 13.52 -1.51
CA ALA A 272 -9.36 12.87 -1.86
C ALA A 272 -8.86 13.24 -3.27
N VAL A 273 -9.71 13.83 -4.13
CA VAL A 273 -9.30 14.38 -5.43
C VAL A 273 -8.25 15.47 -5.30
N LEU A 274 -8.17 16.18 -4.17
CA LEU A 274 -7.13 17.19 -3.95
C LEU A 274 -5.73 16.57 -3.87
N PHE A 275 -5.63 15.28 -3.55
CA PHE A 275 -4.38 14.53 -3.56
C PHE A 275 -4.20 13.76 -4.88
N TYR A 276 -5.22 13.02 -5.31
CA TYR A 276 -5.13 12.16 -6.49
C TYR A 276 -5.23 12.92 -7.82
N GLY A 277 -5.93 14.05 -7.84
CA GLY A 277 -6.15 14.87 -9.04
C GLY A 277 -4.85 15.49 -9.57
N PRO A 278 -4.09 16.24 -8.75
CA PRO A 278 -2.79 16.76 -9.18
C PRO A 278 -1.82 15.67 -9.61
N PHE A 279 -1.79 14.53 -8.90
CA PHE A 279 -0.98 13.39 -9.29
C PHE A 279 -1.39 12.82 -10.66
N PHE A 280 -2.70 12.62 -10.88
CA PHE A 280 -3.23 12.16 -12.17
C PHE A 280 -2.86 13.12 -13.29
N VAL A 281 -3.08 14.43 -13.10
CA VAL A 281 -2.77 15.45 -14.11
C VAL A 281 -1.29 15.48 -14.45
N GLY A 282 -0.39 15.49 -13.45
CA GLY A 282 1.04 15.50 -13.71
C GLY A 282 1.55 14.19 -14.33
N HIS A 283 1.07 13.04 -13.85
CA HIS A 283 1.51 11.74 -14.35
C HIS A 283 0.98 11.43 -15.75
N TYR A 284 -0.35 11.53 -15.94
CA TYR A 284 -1.02 11.32 -17.22
C TYR A 284 -0.62 12.40 -18.23
N GLY A 285 -0.60 13.66 -17.80
CA GLY A 285 -0.15 14.78 -18.64
C GLY A 285 1.31 14.65 -19.07
N GLY A 286 2.19 14.11 -18.21
CA GLY A 286 3.57 13.86 -18.60
C GLY A 286 3.76 12.71 -19.57
N PHE A 287 3.00 11.62 -19.41
CA PHE A 287 2.92 10.58 -20.43
C PHE A 287 2.47 11.15 -21.79
N MET A 288 1.42 11.99 -21.77
CA MET A 288 0.87 12.64 -22.95
C MET A 288 1.86 13.61 -23.62
N ALA A 289 2.60 14.39 -22.82
CA ALA A 289 3.62 15.30 -23.34
C ALA A 289 4.79 14.54 -23.98
N GLY A 290 5.23 13.45 -23.34
CA GLY A 290 6.28 12.57 -23.90
C GLY A 290 5.88 11.99 -25.26
N HIS A 291 4.68 11.42 -25.38
CA HIS A 291 4.18 10.83 -26.64
C HIS A 291 3.94 11.85 -27.76
N LEU A 292 3.78 13.14 -27.43
CA LEU A 292 3.65 14.17 -28.45
C LEU A 292 5.03 14.59 -29.01
N LEU A 293 6.07 14.50 -28.18
CA LEU A 293 7.41 14.99 -28.49
C LEU A 293 8.35 13.91 -29.06
N PHE A 294 8.03 12.62 -28.86
CA PHE A 294 8.82 11.45 -29.27
C PHE A 294 7.95 10.42 -29.98
#